data_AF-A0A0P1I4I2-F1
#
_entry.id   AF-A0A0P1I4I2-F1
#
_cell.length_a   1.000
_cell.length_b   1.000
_cell.length_c   1.000
_cell.angle_alpha   90.00
_cell.angle_beta   90.00
_cell.angle_gamma   90.00
#
_symmetry.space_group_name_H-M   'P 1'
#
loop_
_entity.id
_entity.type
_entity.pdbx_description
1 polymer ?
#
loop_
_entity_poly.entity_id
_entity_poly.type
_entity_poly.pdbx_seq_one_letter_code
_entity_poly.pdbx_strand_id
1 'polypeptide(L)'
;MKKVLAALALTLAASTANAEVLTYDCSLHRMEQGWIAERVILSVDAENKRARAYDAYIHEYDGQQPKDVKFKETRKGAYRLTWKMNIPASNGGLIYVSYSAKLDPEKQRLDLTASFPQVNALNRPSGYGGCSVNSTGSLYAS
;
A
#
# COMPACT_ATOMS: atom_id res chain seq x y z
N MET A 1 -18.27 32.84 -57.14
CA MET A 1 -17.12 31.99 -56.75
C MET A 1 -17.15 31.86 -55.23
N LYS A 2 -17.58 30.70 -54.70
CA LYS A 2 -17.75 30.46 -53.26
C LYS A 2 -16.42 29.99 -52.68
N LYS A 3 -15.84 30.77 -51.76
CA LYS A 3 -14.62 30.41 -51.02
C LYS A 3 -15.00 29.35 -49.99
N VAL A 4 -14.53 28.12 -50.19
CA VAL A 4 -14.68 27.01 -49.24
C VAL A 4 -13.59 27.16 -48.17
N LEU A 5 -14.00 27.48 -46.95
CA LEU A 5 -13.14 27.47 -45.76
C LEU A 5 -12.97 26.02 -45.30
N ALA A 6 -11.77 25.47 -45.47
CA ALA A 6 -11.39 24.17 -44.92
C ALA A 6 -11.03 24.36 -43.44
N ALA A 7 -11.91 23.92 -42.54
CA ALA A 7 -11.62 23.82 -41.11
C ALA A 7 -10.85 22.52 -40.85
N LEU A 8 -9.56 22.63 -40.54
CA LEU A 8 -8.73 21.54 -40.07
C LEU A 8 -9.11 21.23 -38.61
N ALA A 9 -9.92 20.20 -38.40
CA ALA A 9 -10.21 19.68 -37.07
C ALA A 9 -8.97 18.92 -36.56
N LEU A 10 -8.12 19.60 -35.78
CA LEU A 10 -7.11 18.93 -34.95
C LEU A 10 -7.86 18.14 -33.86
N THR A 11 -8.06 16.85 -34.10
CA THR A 11 -8.45 15.92 -33.05
C THR A 11 -7.25 15.75 -32.11
N LEU A 12 -7.24 16.51 -31.01
CA LEU A 12 -6.36 16.21 -29.89
C LEU A 12 -6.75 14.83 -29.36
N ALA A 13 -5.99 13.81 -29.74
CA ALA A 13 -5.94 12.57 -29.00
C ALA A 13 -5.34 12.89 -27.62
N ALA A 14 -6.21 13.22 -26.66
CA ALA A 14 -5.84 13.25 -25.25
C ALA A 14 -5.51 11.81 -24.87
N SER A 15 -4.22 11.49 -24.85
CA SER A 15 -3.72 10.27 -24.22
C SER A 15 -4.22 10.28 -22.79
N THR A 16 -5.21 9.46 -22.48
CA THR A 16 -5.53 9.13 -21.09
C THR A 16 -4.31 8.40 -20.57
N ALA A 17 -3.41 9.14 -19.92
CA ALA A 17 -2.41 8.56 -19.05
C ALA A 17 -3.20 7.74 -18.03
N ASN A 18 -3.27 6.42 -18.26
CA ASN A 18 -3.83 5.52 -17.28
C ASN A 18 -2.90 5.63 -16.08
N ALA A 19 -3.40 6.21 -14.99
CA ALA A 19 -2.74 6.28 -13.70
C ALA A 19 -2.17 4.88 -13.40
N GLU A 20 -0.84 4.74 -13.47
CA GLU A 20 -0.21 3.43 -13.32
C GLU A 20 -0.27 3.05 -11.84
N VAL A 21 -1.09 2.05 -11.52
CA VAL A 21 -1.07 1.46 -10.19
C VAL A 21 0.22 0.65 -10.07
N LEU A 22 1.07 1.04 -9.13
CA LEU A 22 2.33 0.34 -8.86
C LEU A 22 2.15 -0.64 -7.71
N THR A 23 2.56 -1.88 -7.93
CA THR A 23 2.62 -2.90 -6.88
C THR A 23 4.05 -3.07 -6.38
N TYR A 24 4.21 -2.98 -5.07
CA TYR A 24 5.44 -3.17 -4.34
C TYR A 24 5.36 -4.48 -3.58
N ASP A 25 6.21 -5.43 -3.93
CA ASP A 25 6.38 -6.69 -3.20
C ASP A 25 7.60 -6.58 -2.31
N CYS A 26 7.36 -6.36 -1.02
CA CYS A 26 8.37 -6.02 -0.04
C CYS A 26 8.72 -7.22 0.84
N SER A 27 10.00 -7.53 0.92
CA SER A 27 10.55 -8.50 1.89
C SER A 27 11.12 -7.74 3.07
N LEU A 28 10.59 -8.00 4.27
CA LEU A 28 10.97 -7.34 5.52
C LEU A 28 11.98 -8.19 6.29
N HIS A 29 12.97 -7.51 6.86
CA HIS A 29 14.01 -8.10 7.69
C HIS A 29 14.16 -7.30 9.00
N ARG A 30 15.00 -7.82 9.90
CA ARG A 30 15.24 -7.26 11.25
C ARG A 30 13.94 -7.00 12.01
N MET A 31 13.07 -8.01 12.02
CA MET A 31 11.80 -7.94 12.72
C MET A 31 12.04 -7.93 14.22
N GLU A 32 11.77 -6.81 14.86
CA GLU A 32 11.67 -6.73 16.31
C GLU A 32 10.29 -7.27 16.72
N GLN A 33 10.27 -8.28 17.58
CA GLN A 33 9.08 -8.70 18.34
C GLN A 33 7.93 -9.38 17.54
N GLY A 34 8.17 -9.97 16.37
CA GLY A 34 7.34 -11.06 15.77
C GLY A 34 5.94 -10.73 15.22
N TRP A 35 5.37 -9.56 15.47
CA TRP A 35 4.01 -9.18 15.03
C TRP A 35 3.94 -8.51 13.65
N ILE A 36 4.97 -8.68 12.85
CA ILE A 36 5.09 -8.13 11.50
C ILE A 36 5.32 -9.27 10.52
N ALA A 37 4.64 -9.23 9.38
CA ALA A 37 4.82 -10.24 8.35
C ALA A 37 6.18 -10.07 7.67
N GLU A 38 6.82 -11.18 7.30
CA GLU A 38 8.09 -11.18 6.56
C GLU A 38 7.95 -10.63 5.13
N ARG A 39 6.74 -10.69 4.56
CA ARG A 39 6.44 -10.20 3.22
C ARG A 39 5.14 -9.42 3.22
N VAL A 40 5.16 -8.26 2.56
CA VAL A 40 4.00 -7.38 2.40
C VAL A 40 3.91 -6.91 0.96
N ILE A 41 2.74 -7.07 0.35
CA ILE A 41 2.43 -6.59 -0.98
C ILE A 41 1.57 -5.34 -0.86
N LEU A 42 1.96 -4.26 -1.53
CA LEU A 42 1.27 -2.98 -1.51
C LEU A 42 0.96 -2.55 -2.94
N SER A 43 -0.30 -2.28 -3.28
CA SER A 43 -0.62 -1.58 -4.53
C SER A 43 -0.96 -0.14 -4.21
N VAL A 44 -0.31 0.80 -4.90
CA VAL A 44 -0.44 2.24 -4.68
C VAL A 44 -0.90 2.90 -5.96
N ASP A 45 -2.01 3.61 -5.85
CA ASP A 45 -2.52 4.57 -6.82
C ASP A 45 -2.33 5.97 -6.23
N ALA A 46 -1.16 6.56 -6.52
CA ALA A 46 -0.75 7.83 -5.92
C ALA A 46 -1.63 8.99 -6.42
N GLU A 47 -2.07 8.95 -7.68
CA GLU A 47 -2.90 9.97 -8.29
C GLU A 47 -4.28 10.03 -7.62
N ASN A 48 -4.93 8.87 -7.44
CA ASN A 48 -6.23 8.79 -6.78
C ASN A 48 -6.13 8.74 -5.25
N LYS A 49 -4.91 8.78 -4.68
CA LYS A 49 -4.63 8.71 -3.24
C LYS A 49 -5.22 7.46 -2.58
N ARG A 50 -5.09 6.32 -3.24
CA ARG A 50 -5.59 5.02 -2.76
C ARG A 50 -4.45 4.02 -2.65
N ALA A 51 -4.57 3.11 -1.70
CA ALA A 51 -3.67 1.97 -1.62
C ALA A 51 -4.38 0.74 -1.07
N ARG A 52 -3.86 -0.44 -1.41
CA ARG A 52 -4.22 -1.72 -0.84
C ARG A 52 -3.00 -2.43 -0.27
N ALA A 53 -3.20 -3.20 0.78
CA ALA A 53 -2.18 -4.03 1.39
C ALA A 53 -2.62 -5.50 1.41
N TYR A 54 -1.63 -6.39 1.31
CA TYR A 54 -1.82 -7.82 1.48
C TYR A 54 -0.59 -8.42 2.13
N ASP A 55 -0.79 -9.26 3.13
CA ASP A 55 0.25 -10.02 3.82
C ASP A 55 -0.35 -11.29 4.43
N ALA A 56 0.48 -12.10 5.08
CA ALA A 56 0.04 -13.34 5.71
C ALA A 56 -1.05 -13.13 6.78
N TYR A 57 -0.97 -12.05 7.57
CA TYR A 57 -1.97 -11.76 8.59
C TYR A 57 -3.31 -11.32 7.96
N ILE A 58 -3.28 -10.50 6.92
CA ILE A 58 -4.49 -10.10 6.18
C ILE A 58 -5.13 -11.34 5.55
N HIS A 59 -4.31 -12.22 4.95
CA HIS A 59 -4.80 -13.46 4.37
C HIS A 59 -5.51 -14.32 5.42
N GLU A 60 -4.85 -14.57 6.55
CA GLU A 60 -5.33 -15.50 7.57
C GLU A 60 -6.49 -14.96 8.41
N TYR A 61 -6.49 -13.65 8.72
CA TYR A 61 -7.38 -13.08 9.74
C TYR A 61 -8.35 -12.00 9.22
N ASP A 62 -8.26 -11.58 7.96
CA ASP A 62 -9.04 -10.44 7.42
C ASP A 62 -9.65 -10.75 6.05
N GLY A 63 -10.22 -11.95 5.92
CA GLY A 63 -11.09 -12.31 4.80
C GLY A 63 -10.38 -12.69 3.50
N GLN A 64 -9.08 -13.00 3.53
CA GLN A 64 -8.28 -13.49 2.39
C GLN A 64 -8.15 -12.55 1.19
N GLN A 65 -8.73 -11.35 1.27
CA GLN A 65 -8.72 -10.34 0.21
C GLN A 65 -7.76 -9.18 0.53
N PRO A 66 -7.22 -8.50 -0.48
CA PRO A 66 -6.44 -7.28 -0.25
C PRO A 66 -7.26 -6.22 0.48
N LYS A 67 -6.66 -5.64 1.51
CA LYS A 67 -7.32 -4.65 2.36
C LYS A 67 -7.10 -3.24 1.82
N ASP A 68 -8.16 -2.45 1.70
CA ASP A 68 -8.02 -1.01 1.48
C ASP A 68 -7.35 -0.35 2.69
N VAL A 69 -6.31 0.45 2.44
CA VAL A 69 -5.54 1.10 3.50
C VAL A 69 -5.58 2.61 3.36
N LYS A 70 -5.43 3.31 4.49
CA LYS A 70 -5.35 4.77 4.48
C LYS A 70 -4.02 5.17 3.85
N PHE A 71 -4.10 5.86 2.72
CA PHE A 71 -2.95 6.41 2.00
C PHE A 71 -2.73 7.88 2.36
N LYS A 72 -1.47 8.27 2.53
CA LYS A 72 -1.04 9.66 2.64
C LYS A 72 0.35 9.81 2.06
N GLU A 73 0.50 10.67 1.06
CA GLU A 73 1.81 11.14 0.63
C GLU A 73 2.40 12.12 1.64
N THR A 74 3.69 11.96 1.93
CA THR A 74 4.45 12.85 2.82
C THR A 74 5.12 13.95 2.01
N ARG A 75 5.46 15.07 2.66
CA ARG A 75 6.18 16.19 2.01
C ARG A 75 7.56 15.81 1.43
N LYS A 76 8.07 14.62 1.76
CA LYS A 76 9.37 14.11 1.29
C LYS A 76 9.21 13.03 0.21
N GLY A 77 8.06 12.92 -0.44
CA GLY A 77 7.79 11.93 -1.50
C GLY A 77 7.52 10.50 -1.02
N ALA A 78 7.79 10.18 0.25
CA ALA A 78 7.44 8.88 0.82
C ALA A 78 5.92 8.73 1.01
N TYR A 79 5.41 7.50 0.94
CA TYR A 79 4.03 7.15 1.18
C TYR A 79 3.85 6.59 2.59
N ARG A 80 2.84 7.07 3.31
CA ARG A 80 2.39 6.50 4.58
C ARG A 80 1.09 5.75 4.37
N LEU A 81 1.13 4.47 4.67
CA LEU A 81 0.01 3.54 4.59
C LEU A 81 -0.37 3.11 6.01
N THR A 82 -1.66 3.06 6.31
CA THR A 82 -2.12 2.66 7.65
C THR A 82 -3.35 1.77 7.56
N TRP A 83 -3.29 0.64 8.23
CA TRP A 83 -4.42 -0.27 8.39
C TRP A 83 -4.49 -0.83 9.79
N LYS A 84 -5.66 -1.37 10.11
CA LYS A 84 -6.01 -1.88 11.44
C LYS A 84 -6.67 -3.23 11.28
N MET A 85 -6.39 -4.14 12.20
CA MET A 85 -6.96 -5.48 12.20
C MET A 85 -7.02 -6.06 13.61
N ASN A 86 -7.86 -7.08 13.78
CA ASN A 86 -7.89 -7.89 14.98
C ASN A 86 -7.15 -9.19 14.69
N ILE A 87 -6.14 -9.52 15.49
CA ILE A 87 -5.34 -10.74 15.35
C ILE A 87 -5.53 -11.59 16.60
N PRO A 88 -5.58 -12.93 16.51
CA PRO A 88 -5.57 -13.78 17.70
C PRO A 88 -4.34 -13.53 18.57
N ALA A 89 -4.57 -13.33 19.85
CA ALA A 89 -3.53 -13.27 20.88
C ALA A 89 -3.34 -14.66 21.50
N SER A 90 -2.15 -14.90 22.06
CA SER A 90 -1.80 -16.20 22.68
C SER A 90 -2.70 -16.61 23.85
N ASN A 91 -3.43 -15.67 24.44
CA ASN A 91 -4.40 -15.93 25.52
C ASN A 91 -5.81 -16.30 25.00
N GLY A 92 -5.98 -16.51 23.70
CA GLY A 92 -7.26 -16.89 23.08
C GLY A 92 -8.21 -15.71 22.80
N GLY A 93 -7.81 -14.48 23.10
CA GLY A 93 -8.55 -13.27 22.74
C GLY A 93 -8.15 -12.73 21.37
N LEU A 94 -8.83 -11.66 20.94
CA LEU A 94 -8.39 -10.84 19.81
C LEU A 94 -7.66 -9.60 20.33
N ILE A 95 -6.53 -9.26 19.70
CA ILE A 95 -5.82 -8.01 19.95
C ILE A 95 -5.97 -7.08 18.74
N TYR A 96 -6.33 -5.83 19.03
CA TYR A 96 -6.40 -4.78 18.03
C TYR A 96 -5.01 -4.23 17.69
N VAL A 97 -4.58 -4.42 16.45
CA VAL A 97 -3.28 -3.99 15.94
C VAL A 97 -3.47 -2.87 14.91
N SER A 98 -2.69 -1.81 15.04
CA SER A 98 -2.56 -0.76 14.03
C SER A 98 -1.18 -0.82 13.39
N TYR A 99 -1.17 -1.05 12.08
CA TYR A 99 0.02 -1.08 11.24
C TYR A 99 0.23 0.27 10.58
N SER A 100 1.47 0.74 10.55
CA SER A 100 1.91 1.93 9.84
C SER A 100 3.11 1.58 8.97
N ALA A 101 2.92 1.61 7.65
CA ALA A 101 3.99 1.39 6.69
C ALA A 101 4.43 2.71 6.08
N LYS A 102 5.74 2.90 5.98
CA LYS A 102 6.37 4.03 5.29
C LYS A 102 7.14 3.47 4.10
N LEU A 103 6.61 3.69 2.90
CA LEU A 103 7.21 3.28 1.64
C LEU A 103 7.95 4.47 1.04
N ASP A 104 9.24 4.30 0.76
CA ASP A 104 10.04 5.22 -0.04
C ASP A 104 10.06 4.64 -1.48
N PRO A 105 9.29 5.22 -2.42
CA PRO A 105 9.16 4.67 -3.77
C PRO A 105 10.46 4.83 -4.59
N GLU A 106 11.25 5.87 -4.32
CA GLU A 106 12.53 6.10 -5.00
C GLU A 106 13.58 5.06 -4.58
N LYS A 107 13.64 4.75 -3.27
CA LYS A 107 14.58 3.77 -2.72
C LYS A 107 14.05 2.36 -2.69
N GLN A 108 12.79 2.18 -3.07
CA GLN A 108 12.05 0.91 -2.99
C GLN A 108 12.22 0.25 -1.62
N ARG A 109 12.00 1.02 -0.56
CA ARG A 109 12.20 0.59 0.83
C ARG A 109 10.93 0.75 1.63
N LEU A 110 10.58 -0.28 2.40
CA LEU A 110 9.48 -0.27 3.35
C LEU A 110 10.01 -0.29 4.78
N ASP A 111 9.55 0.63 5.61
CA ASP A 111 9.63 0.53 7.06
C ASP A 111 8.20 0.26 7.60
N LEU A 112 7.98 -0.85 8.30
CA LEU A 112 6.69 -1.23 8.86
C LEU A 112 6.76 -1.24 10.39
N THR A 113 5.71 -0.74 11.03
CA THR A 113 5.59 -0.74 12.49
C THR A 113 4.18 -1.15 12.89
N ALA A 114 4.08 -2.01 13.90
CA ALA A 114 2.84 -2.36 14.57
C ALA A 114 2.72 -1.61 15.91
N SER A 115 1.49 -1.41 16.35
CA SER A 115 1.17 -0.85 17.67
C SER A 115 -0.13 -1.44 18.18
N PHE A 116 -0.32 -1.44 19.50
CA PHE A 116 -1.47 -2.03 20.17
C PHE A 116 -2.24 -0.98 20.97
N PRO A 117 -3.02 -0.09 20.31
CA PRO A 117 -3.65 1.05 20.97
C PRO A 117 -4.60 0.66 22.11
N GLN A 118 -5.29 -0.49 22.00
CA GLN A 118 -6.28 -0.92 22.98
C GLN A 118 -5.68 -1.21 24.36
N VAL A 119 -4.46 -1.76 24.37
CA VAL A 119 -3.75 -2.15 25.61
C VAL A 119 -2.68 -1.13 26.01
N ASN A 120 -2.56 -0.02 25.27
CA ASN A 120 -1.52 0.99 25.45
C ASN A 120 -0.11 0.39 25.62
N ALA A 121 0.16 -0.70 24.90
CA ALA A 121 1.41 -1.41 25.08
C ALA A 121 2.57 -0.55 24.55
N LEU A 122 3.66 -0.51 25.33
CA LEU A 122 4.88 0.22 24.96
C LEU A 122 5.64 -0.48 23.85
N ASN A 123 5.40 -1.77 23.64
CA ASN A 123 6.03 -2.53 22.58
C ASN A 123 5.53 -2.06 21.21
N ARG A 124 6.47 -1.83 20.29
CA ARG A 124 6.19 -1.39 18.93
C ARG A 124 6.99 -2.24 17.97
N PRO A 125 6.52 -3.48 17.70
CA PRO A 125 7.16 -4.36 16.74
C PRO A 125 7.43 -3.60 15.45
N SER A 126 8.64 -3.75 14.92
CA SER A 126 9.07 -3.02 13.73
C SER A 126 9.92 -3.89 12.82
N GLY A 127 9.93 -3.59 11.54
CA GLY A 127 10.73 -4.29 10.54
C GLY A 127 10.93 -3.40 9.33
N TYR A 128 11.98 -3.66 8.55
CA TYR A 128 12.23 -2.91 7.33
C TYR A 128 12.86 -3.78 6.25
N GLY A 129 12.71 -3.40 5.00
CA GLY A 129 13.36 -4.12 3.91
C GLY A 129 13.10 -3.52 2.54
N GLY A 130 13.62 -4.22 1.52
CA GLY A 130 13.53 -3.82 0.13
C GLY A 130 12.24 -4.29 -0.53
N CYS A 131 11.82 -3.56 -1.55
CA CYS A 131 10.67 -3.87 -2.38
C CYS A 131 11.10 -4.08 -3.82
N SER A 132 10.45 -5.02 -4.50
CA SER A 132 10.46 -5.10 -5.96
C SER A 132 9.19 -4.46 -6.50
N VAL A 133 9.31 -3.71 -7.61
CA VAL A 133 8.18 -3.03 -8.23
C VAL A 133 7.69 -3.84 -9.41
N ASN A 134 6.41 -4.20 -9.41
CA ASN A 134 5.74 -4.92 -10.49
C ASN A 134 4.54 -4.10 -10.96
N SER A 135 4.45 -3.84 -12.27
CA SER A 135 3.31 -3.15 -12.90
C SER A 135 2.20 -4.10 -13.36
N THR A 136 2.46 -5.41 -13.36
CA THR A 136 1.60 -6.44 -13.98
C THR A 136 0.72 -7.24 -13.02
N GLY A 137 0.66 -6.87 -11.74
CA GLY A 137 -0.19 -7.53 -10.74
C GLY A 137 -0.69 -6.54 -9.70
N SER A 138 -1.84 -5.92 -9.94
CA SER A 138 -2.46 -4.95 -9.03
C SER A 138 -3.42 -5.64 -8.06
N LEU A 139 -3.36 -5.30 -6.78
CA LEU A 139 -4.34 -5.70 -5.76
C LEU A 139 -5.74 -5.09 -5.98
N TYR A 140 -5.92 -4.28 -7.03
CA TYR A 140 -7.22 -3.77 -7.47
C TYR A 140 -7.89 -4.60 -8.55
N ALA A 141 -7.18 -5.55 -9.17
CA ALA A 141 -7.80 -6.50 -10.08
C ALA A 141 -8.62 -7.51 -9.25
N SER A 142 -9.94 -7.45 -9.39
CA SER A 142 -10.91 -8.41 -8.86
C SER A 142 -11.61 -9.06 -10.04
#